data_AF-A0AAC9WFG1-F1
#
_entry.id   AF-A0AAC9WFG1-F1
#
_cell.length_a   1.000
_cell.length_b   1.000
_cell.length_c   1.000
_cell.angle_alpha   90.00
_cell.angle_beta   90.00
_cell.angle_gamma   90.00
#
_symmetry.space_group_name_H-M   'P 1'
#
loop_
_entity.id
_entity.type
_entity.pdbx_description
1 polymer ?
#
loop_
_entity_poly.entity_id
_entity_poly.type
_entity_poly.pdbx_seq_one_letter_code
_entity_poly.pdbx_strand_id
1 'polypeptide(L)'
;MFLPRMFLTKLFILLLILFIVFHLIEKALRKFFGIGKRNGILYKYVNKFHKIGERSIMLVFFISFTFVSFALPTLHSIQPTNIMVIYFGTLFSFRTFIEWKYARKSKEYIISGAATVMYIVSILIFNKFNIPIVNFLRS
;
A
#
# COMPACT_ATOMS: atom_id res chain seq x y z
N MET A 1 -10.82 19.40 14.46
CA MET A 1 -9.88 19.75 13.37
C MET A 1 -10.49 19.32 12.05
N PHE A 2 -11.05 20.25 11.27
CA PHE A 2 -11.62 19.95 9.95
C PHE A 2 -10.51 20.00 8.91
N LEU A 3 -10.30 18.92 8.16
CA LEU A 3 -9.41 18.97 6.99
C LEU A 3 -9.96 20.03 6.02
N PRO A 4 -9.12 20.97 5.54
CA PRO A 4 -9.59 21.98 4.60
C PRO A 4 -10.16 21.29 3.37
N ARG A 5 -11.37 21.66 2.95
CA ARG A 5 -12.11 21.01 1.85
C ARG A 5 -11.25 20.81 0.59
N MET A 6 -10.37 21.78 0.29
CA MET A 6 -9.44 21.74 -0.84
C MET A 6 -8.40 20.61 -0.77
N PHE A 7 -8.02 20.18 0.43
CA PHE A 7 -7.08 19.07 0.65
C PHE A 7 -7.72 17.73 0.32
N LEU A 8 -8.92 17.49 0.86
CA LEU A 8 -9.68 16.26 0.61
C LEU A 8 -9.95 16.07 -0.88
N THR A 9 -10.30 17.15 -1.58
CA THR A 9 -10.51 17.10 -3.03
C THR A 9 -9.22 16.76 -3.79
N LYS A 10 -8.07 17.36 -3.44
CA LYS A 10 -6.78 17.03 -4.07
C LYS A 10 -6.37 15.59 -3.80
N LEU A 11 -6.53 15.10 -2.57
CA LEU A 11 -6.26 13.71 -2.19
C LEU A 11 -7.15 12.74 -2.98
N PHE A 12 -8.44 13.04 -3.08
CA PHE A 12 -9.39 12.21 -3.83
C PHE A 12 -9.03 12.14 -5.32
N ILE A 13 -8.70 13.29 -5.94
CA ILE A 13 -8.26 13.35 -7.33
C ILE A 13 -6.97 12.53 -7.53
N LEU A 14 -5.99 12.66 -6.63
CA LEU A 14 -4.75 11.88 -6.69
C LEU A 14 -5.03 10.38 -6.63
N LEU A 15 -5.86 9.93 -5.68
CA LEU A 15 -6.24 8.52 -5.55
C LEU A 15 -6.96 8.00 -6.79
N LEU A 16 -7.85 8.79 -7.38
CA LEU A 16 -8.58 8.43 -8.59
C LEU A 16 -7.64 8.30 -9.80
N ILE A 17 -6.69 9.23 -9.97
CA ILE A 17 -5.66 9.14 -11.02
C ILE A 17 -4.80 7.89 -10.83
N LEU A 18 -4.30 7.66 -9.61
CA LEU A 18 -3.48 6.47 -9.29
C LEU A 18 -4.24 5.18 -9.57
N PHE A 19 -5.53 5.12 -9.24
CA PHE A 19 -6.37 3.97 -9.52
C PHE A 19 -6.52 3.68 -11.03
N ILE A 20 -6.79 4.72 -11.83
CA ILE A 20 -6.89 4.59 -13.29
C ILE A 20 -5.56 4.14 -13.88
N VAL A 21 -4.46 4.80 -13.50
CA VAL A 21 -3.10 4.47 -13.97
C VAL A 21 -2.74 3.02 -13.62
N PHE A 22 -3.02 2.60 -12.38
CA PHE A 22 -2.76 1.22 -11.96
C PHE A 22 -3.57 0.21 -12.80
N HIS A 23 -4.86 0.47 -13.04
CA HIS A 23 -5.70 -0.41 -13.85
C HIS A 23 -5.19 -0.54 -15.30
N LEU A 24 -4.72 0.55 -15.89
CA LEU A 24 -4.12 0.56 -17.22
C LEU A 24 -2.81 -0.23 -17.25
N ILE A 25 -1.92 0.00 -16.27
CA ILE A 25 -0.64 -0.73 -16.14
C ILE A 25 -0.91 -2.22 -15.96
N GLU A 26 -1.81 -2.61 -15.06
CA GLU A 26 -2.17 -4.01 -14.83
C GLU A 26 -2.67 -4.66 -16.12
N LYS A 27 -3.58 -4.02 -16.85
CA LYS A 27 -4.09 -4.52 -18.12
C LYS A 27 -2.98 -4.69 -19.16
N ALA A 28 -2.08 -3.72 -19.25
CA ALA A 28 -0.92 -3.77 -20.16
C ALA A 28 0.04 -4.91 -19.78
N LEU A 29 0.41 -5.03 -18.50
CA LEU A 29 1.29 -6.08 -18.00
C LEU A 29 0.69 -7.48 -18.21
N ARG A 30 -0.61 -7.65 -17.93
CA ARG A 30 -1.30 -8.92 -18.17
C ARG A 30 -1.26 -9.32 -19.64
N LYS A 31 -1.52 -8.37 -20.55
CA LYS A 31 -1.45 -8.60 -22.01
C LYS A 31 -0.03 -8.92 -22.46
N PHE A 32 0.96 -8.17 -21.98
CA PHE A 32 2.36 -8.31 -22.39
C PHE A 32 3.00 -9.62 -21.90
N PHE A 33 2.74 -10.02 -20.65
CA PHE A 33 3.35 -11.21 -20.05
C PHE A 33 2.49 -12.48 -20.18
N GLY A 34 1.31 -12.39 -20.81
CA GLY A 34 0.37 -13.50 -20.97
C GLY A 34 -0.16 -14.01 -19.62
N ILE A 35 -0.41 -13.10 -18.67
CA ILE A 35 -0.88 -13.44 -17.32
C ILE A 35 -2.38 -13.65 -17.38
N GLY A 36 -2.81 -14.90 -17.15
CA GLY A 36 -4.23 -15.22 -17.04
C GLY A 36 -4.89 -14.41 -15.93
N LYS A 37 -6.18 -14.05 -16.10
CA LYS A 37 -6.95 -13.50 -14.98
C LYS A 37 -7.02 -14.56 -13.87
N ARG A 38 -6.84 -14.15 -12.61
CA ARG A 38 -7.16 -15.01 -11.47
C ARG A 38 -8.63 -15.45 -11.58
N ASN A 39 -8.90 -16.73 -11.32
CA ASN A 39 -10.26 -17.23 -11.22
C ASN A 39 -10.95 -16.60 -10.01
N GLY A 40 -11.85 -15.64 -10.27
CA GLY A 40 -12.63 -14.92 -9.26
C GLY A 40 -12.24 -13.44 -9.09
N ILE A 41 -13.15 -12.66 -8.50
CA ILE A 41 -12.97 -11.22 -8.22
C ILE A 41 -12.11 -11.00 -6.96
N LEU A 42 -12.03 -12.01 -6.08
CA LEU A 42 -11.39 -11.90 -4.78
C LEU A 42 -9.91 -12.30 -4.79
N TYR A 43 -9.15 -11.58 -3.97
CA TYR A 43 -7.75 -11.88 -3.67
C TYR A 43 -7.60 -13.30 -3.10
N LYS A 44 -6.63 -14.07 -3.62
CA LYS A 44 -6.37 -15.45 -3.20
C LYS A 44 -4.94 -15.62 -2.74
N TYR A 45 -4.78 -16.16 -1.53
CA TYR A 45 -3.47 -16.53 -0.99
C TYR A 45 -2.84 -17.68 -1.77
N VAL A 46 -1.52 -17.61 -1.97
CA VAL A 46 -0.74 -18.65 -2.66
C VAL A 46 -0.67 -19.95 -1.84
N ASN A 47 -0.48 -19.82 -0.54
CA ASN A 47 -0.39 -20.95 0.39
C ASN A 47 -0.80 -20.51 1.81
N LYS A 48 -0.82 -21.45 2.77
CA LYS A 48 -1.15 -21.15 4.18
C LYS A 48 -0.16 -20.16 4.79
N PHE A 49 1.13 -20.24 4.43
CA PHE A 49 2.16 -19.33 4.93
C PHE A 49 1.90 -17.88 4.52
N HIS A 50 1.49 -17.65 3.26
CA HIS A 50 1.09 -16.34 2.75
C HIS A 50 -0.04 -15.74 3.61
N LYS A 51 -1.09 -16.54 3.86
CA LYS A 51 -2.23 -16.12 4.67
C LYS A 51 -1.84 -15.76 6.10
N ILE A 52 -1.00 -16.58 6.73
CA ILE A 52 -0.50 -16.32 8.09
C ILE A 52 0.37 -15.07 8.09
N GLY A 53 1.29 -14.92 7.13
CA GLY A 53 2.17 -13.77 7.02
C GLY A 53 1.42 -12.44 6.88
N GLU A 54 0.44 -12.35 5.97
CA GLU A 54 -0.36 -11.12 5.85
C GLU A 54 -1.15 -10.81 7.12
N ARG A 55 -1.67 -11.83 7.82
CA ARG A 55 -2.37 -11.66 9.10
C ARG A 55 -1.42 -11.19 10.21
N SER A 56 -0.22 -11.72 10.27
CA SER A 56 0.81 -11.30 11.22
C SER A 56 1.22 -9.85 10.98
N ILE A 57 1.46 -9.46 9.71
CA ILE A 57 1.77 -8.06 9.35
C ILE A 57 0.62 -7.13 9.77
N MET A 58 -0.63 -7.53 9.53
CA MET A 58 -1.81 -6.77 9.95
C MET A 58 -1.91 -6.63 11.47
N LEU A 59 -1.67 -7.70 12.23
CA LEU A 59 -1.71 -7.68 13.68
C LEU A 59 -0.62 -6.76 14.27
N VAL A 60 0.61 -6.85 13.75
CA VAL A 60 1.71 -5.96 14.15
C VAL A 60 1.35 -4.50 13.86
N PHE A 61 0.77 -4.23 12.68
CA PHE A 61 0.30 -2.89 12.33
C PHE A 61 -0.70 -2.34 13.35
N PHE A 62 -1.75 -3.09 13.70
CA PHE A 62 -2.74 -2.62 14.65
C PHE A 62 -2.14 -2.33 16.03
N ILE A 63 -1.23 -3.19 16.50
CA ILE A 63 -0.52 -2.98 17.77
C ILE A 63 0.31 -1.70 17.69
N SER A 64 1.20 -1.59 16.70
CA SER A 64 2.08 -0.41 16.54
C SER A 64 1.28 0.88 16.36
N PHE A 65 0.22 0.85 15.56
CA PHE A 65 -0.64 2.00 15.32
C PHE A 65 -1.36 2.46 16.60
N THR A 66 -1.90 1.52 17.37
CA THR A 66 -2.58 1.81 18.64
C THR A 66 -1.60 2.39 19.67
N PHE A 67 -0.41 1.79 19.80
CA PHE A 67 0.61 2.26 20.73
C PHE A 67 1.06 3.68 20.43
N VAL A 68 1.37 3.99 19.17
CA VAL A 68 1.84 5.33 18.78
C VAL A 68 0.72 6.37 18.79
N SER A 69 -0.52 5.98 18.48
CA SER A 69 -1.64 6.93 18.44
C SER A 69 -2.21 7.26 19.83
N PHE A 70 -2.21 6.30 20.77
CA PHE A 70 -2.96 6.43 22.03
C PHE A 70 -2.12 6.20 23.29
N ALA A 71 -1.14 5.28 23.28
CA ALA A 71 -0.43 4.90 24.49
C ALA A 71 0.83 5.76 24.75
N LEU A 72 1.46 6.25 23.68
CA LEU A 72 2.72 7.02 23.76
C LEU A 72 2.67 8.29 22.90
N PRO A 73 1.72 9.22 23.13
CA PRO A 73 1.71 10.49 22.40
C PRO A 73 2.98 11.34 22.65
N THR A 74 3.75 11.03 23.70
CA THR A 74 5.05 11.64 23.99
C THR A 74 6.19 11.19 23.07
N LEU A 75 6.02 10.13 22.25
CA LEU A 75 6.90 9.79 21.13
C LEU A 75 6.67 10.77 19.97
N HIS A 76 6.94 12.05 20.19
CA HIS A 76 6.74 13.15 19.24
C HIS A 76 7.47 12.97 17.90
N SER A 77 8.43 12.04 17.80
CA SER A 77 9.22 11.77 16.60
C SER A 77 8.56 10.81 15.61
N ILE A 78 7.56 10.01 16.02
CA ILE A 78 6.93 9.00 15.15
C ILE A 78 5.47 9.33 14.95
N GLN A 79 5.10 9.61 13.71
CA GLN A 79 3.72 9.91 13.37
C GLN A 79 2.95 8.65 12.95
N PRO A 80 1.66 8.54 13.29
CA PRO A 80 0.84 7.39 12.90
C PRO A 80 0.82 7.13 11.38
N THR A 81 0.94 8.19 10.59
CA THR A 81 1.08 8.15 9.14
C THR A 81 2.32 7.41 8.67
N ASN A 82 3.46 7.53 9.36
CA ASN A 82 4.67 6.78 9.05
C ASN A 82 4.47 5.27 9.24
N ILE A 83 3.68 4.89 10.25
CA ILE A 83 3.33 3.48 10.50
C ILE A 83 2.47 2.93 9.36
N MET A 84 1.49 3.71 8.89
CA MET A 84 0.72 3.33 7.70
C MET A 84 1.63 3.14 6.49
N VAL A 85 2.60 4.05 6.30
CA VAL A 85 3.54 3.96 5.18
C VAL A 85 4.36 2.66 5.24
N ILE A 86 4.89 2.33 6.42
CA ILE A 86 5.67 1.11 6.63
C ILE A 86 4.80 -0.14 6.44
N TYR A 87 3.57 -0.12 6.93
CA TYR A 87 2.64 -1.25 6.80
C TYR A 87 2.35 -1.62 5.35
N PHE A 88 1.89 -0.67 4.53
CA PHE A 88 1.56 -0.95 3.13
C PHE A 88 2.82 -1.33 2.33
N GLY A 89 3.96 -0.69 2.60
CA GLY A 89 5.23 -1.04 1.97
C GLY A 89 5.66 -2.48 2.28
N THR A 90 5.56 -2.88 3.55
CA THR A 90 5.87 -4.24 3.99
C THR A 90 4.89 -5.24 3.39
N LEU A 91 3.59 -4.93 3.40
CA LEU A 91 2.54 -5.81 2.87
C LEU A 91 2.72 -6.08 1.37
N PHE A 92 2.92 -5.04 0.56
CA PHE A 92 3.08 -5.19 -0.89
C PHE A 92 4.40 -5.87 -1.26
N SER A 93 5.49 -5.56 -0.54
CA SER A 93 6.78 -6.23 -0.74
C SER A 93 6.71 -7.71 -0.37
N PHE A 94 6.07 -8.03 0.76
CA PHE A 94 5.85 -9.41 1.20
C PHE A 94 5.03 -10.20 0.18
N ARG A 95 3.92 -9.64 -0.29
CA ARG A 95 3.06 -10.27 -1.30
C ARG A 95 3.85 -10.56 -2.59
N THR A 96 4.59 -9.58 -3.08
CA THR A 96 5.45 -9.72 -4.26
C THR A 96 6.47 -10.85 -4.07
N PHE A 97 7.15 -10.87 -2.92
CA PHE A 97 8.15 -11.89 -2.60
C PHE A 97 7.55 -13.30 -2.53
N ILE A 98 6.40 -13.47 -1.86
CA ILE A 98 5.73 -14.77 -1.74
C ILE A 98 5.24 -15.27 -3.08
N GLU A 99 4.62 -14.41 -3.89
CA GLU A 99 4.16 -14.79 -5.22
C GLU A 99 5.33 -15.14 -6.14
N TRP A 100 6.44 -14.43 -6.04
CA TRP A 100 7.65 -14.72 -6.80
C TRP A 100 8.27 -16.06 -6.39
N LYS A 101 8.36 -16.32 -5.09
CA LYS A 101 8.98 -17.54 -4.54
C LYS A 101 8.13 -18.79 -4.71
N TYR A 102 6.82 -18.70 -4.48
CA TYR A 102 5.93 -19.87 -4.39
C TYR A 102 4.96 -20.02 -5.57
N ALA A 103 4.71 -18.96 -6.35
CA ALA A 103 3.77 -18.97 -7.47
C ALA A 103 4.39 -18.42 -8.77
N ARG A 104 5.70 -18.60 -8.99
CA ARG A 104 6.42 -18.01 -10.12
C ARG A 104 5.79 -18.29 -11.49
N LYS A 105 5.21 -19.48 -11.67
CA LYS A 105 4.53 -19.88 -12.92
C LYS A 105 3.31 -19.03 -13.24
N SER A 106 2.58 -18.50 -12.24
CA SER A 106 1.42 -17.64 -12.48
C SER A 106 1.81 -16.23 -12.92
N LYS A 107 3.06 -15.81 -12.66
CA LYS A 107 3.56 -14.45 -12.92
C LYS A 107 2.79 -13.33 -12.20
N GLU A 108 1.89 -13.64 -11.28
CA GLU A 108 1.13 -12.63 -10.49
C GLU A 108 2.06 -11.72 -9.68
N TYR A 109 3.27 -12.20 -9.33
CA TYR A 109 4.29 -11.38 -8.69
C TYR A 109 4.70 -10.15 -9.50
N ILE A 110 4.52 -10.16 -10.83
CA ILE A 110 4.75 -8.99 -11.69
C ILE A 110 3.71 -7.91 -11.40
N ILE A 111 2.45 -8.31 -11.20
CA ILE A 111 1.35 -7.40 -10.87
C ILE A 111 1.51 -6.86 -9.44
N SER A 112 1.80 -7.74 -8.47
CA SER A 112 2.09 -7.33 -7.10
C SER A 112 3.34 -6.44 -7.00
N GLY A 113 4.37 -6.73 -7.81
CA GLY A 113 5.57 -5.90 -7.92
C GLY A 113 5.24 -4.52 -8.50
N ALA A 114 4.41 -4.45 -9.55
CA ALA A 114 3.94 -3.18 -10.10
C ALA A 114 3.12 -2.38 -9.08
N ALA A 115 2.29 -3.04 -8.26
CA ALA A 115 1.58 -2.39 -7.15
C ALA A 115 2.56 -1.83 -6.10
N THR A 116 3.64 -2.57 -5.80
CA THR A 116 4.70 -2.10 -4.88
C THR A 116 5.40 -0.86 -5.43
N VAL A 117 5.76 -0.85 -6.72
CA VAL A 117 6.37 0.30 -7.38
C VAL A 117 5.42 1.51 -7.40
N MET A 118 4.15 1.29 -7.77
CA MET A 118 3.12 2.34 -7.76
C MET A 118 2.91 2.93 -6.37
N TYR A 119 2.96 2.10 -5.34
CA TYR A 119 2.90 2.55 -3.95
C TYR A 119 4.08 3.46 -3.59
N ILE A 120 5.32 3.09 -3.93
CA ILE A 120 6.50 3.95 -3.71
C ILE A 120 6.35 5.27 -4.46
N VAL A 121 5.95 5.23 -5.74
CA VAL A 121 5.71 6.45 -6.54
C VAL A 121 4.65 7.34 -5.90
N SER A 122 3.57 6.76 -5.37
CA SER A 122 2.52 7.53 -4.69
C SER A 122 3.04 8.29 -3.46
N ILE A 123 3.94 7.69 -2.68
CA ILE A 123 4.59 8.35 -1.53
C ILE A 123 5.47 9.51 -2.00
N LEU A 124 6.26 9.29 -3.05
CA LEU A 124 7.14 10.33 -3.61
C LEU A 124 6.35 11.53 -4.12
N ILE A 125 5.24 11.27 -4.82
CA ILE A 125 4.31 12.31 -5.29
C ILE A 125 3.72 13.05 -4.09
N PHE A 126 3.18 12.32 -3.11
CA PHE A 126 2.56 12.91 -1.93
C PHE A 126 3.52 13.84 -1.16
N ASN A 127 4.77 13.39 -0.95
CA ASN A 127 5.81 14.18 -0.31
C ASN A 127 6.18 15.43 -1.12
N LYS A 128 6.26 15.33 -2.46
CA LYS A 128 6.61 16.46 -3.34
C LYS A 128 5.51 17.52 -3.42
N PHE A 129 4.24 17.14 -3.27
CA PHE A 129 3.10 18.07 -3.30
C PHE A 129 2.94 18.91 -2.03
N ASN A 130 3.91 18.88 -1.10
CA ASN A 130 3.88 19.63 0.16
C ASN A 130 2.56 19.39 0.91
N ILE A 131 2.10 18.14 0.89
CA ILE A 131 1.28 17.58 1.94
C ILE A 131 2.27 16.96 2.90
N PRO A 132 2.82 17.72 3.85
CA PRO A 132 3.75 17.15 4.79
C PRO A 132 2.94 16.17 5.63
N ILE A 133 3.22 14.88 5.44
CA ILE A 133 2.86 13.83 6.40
C ILE A 133 3.11 14.36 7.83
N VAL A 134 4.20 15.15 7.96
CA VAL A 134 4.76 15.73 9.17
C VAL A 134 4.18 17.05 9.67
N ASN A 135 3.67 17.94 8.81
CA ASN A 135 3.18 19.26 9.26
C ASN A 135 1.65 19.40 9.18
N PHE A 136 0.93 18.36 8.72
CA PHE A 136 -0.54 18.42 8.64
C PHE A 136 -1.24 18.38 10.01
N LEU A 137 -0.52 18.06 11.09
CA LEU A 137 -1.04 18.08 12.47
C LEU A 137 -0.40 19.16 13.35
N ARG A 138 0.35 20.10 12.74
CA ARG A 138 0.96 21.25 13.45
C ARG A 138 0.21 22.57 13.24
N SER A 139 -0.94 22.56 12.57
CA SER A 139 -1.83 23.73 12.40
C SER A 139 -3.18 23.49 13.04
#